data_AF-A0A3D3PN09-F1
#
_entry.id   AF-A0A3D3PN09-F1
#
_cell.length_a   1.000
_cell.length_b   1.000
_cell.length_c   1.000
_cell.angle_alpha   90.00
_cell.angle_beta   90.00
_cell.angle_gamma   90.00
#
_symmetry.space_group_name_H-M   'P 1'
#
loop_
_entity.id
_entity.type
_entity.pdbx_description
1 polymer ?
#
loop_
_entity_poly.entity_id
_entity_poly.type
_entity_poly.pdbx_seq_one_letter_code
_entity_poly.pdbx_strand_id
1 'polypeptide(L)'
;MLGLACLISGAGAGLFRLGWPVPLLSAQLVALHGPLMVSGFFGTVIALERAVALGRRWAYLGPLSSSLGGLALIAGVAPVAVQLLLALGSLILLAASVHVFWRQRAMFTFTLALAAACWCAGNLLWLGGMSVSAVVPWWGGFLVLTIAGERLELSRFLPPSPAAQRLFALIVVLLLVGMIWSARVSRSG
;
A
#
# COMPACT_ATOMS: atom_id res chain seq x y z
N MET A 1 -4.31 0.75 -17.68
CA MET A 1 -4.38 -0.61 -18.27
C MET A 1 -3.67 -1.63 -17.38
N LEU A 2 -2.38 -1.47 -17.03
CA LEU A 2 -1.65 -2.46 -16.22
C LEU A 2 -2.24 -2.72 -14.81
N GLY A 3 -2.63 -1.67 -14.08
CA GLY A 3 -3.30 -1.81 -12.78
C GLY A 3 -4.66 -2.53 -12.85
N LEU A 4 -5.37 -2.43 -13.98
CA LEU A 4 -6.65 -3.11 -14.19
C LEU A 4 -6.46 -4.64 -14.25
N ALA A 5 -5.36 -5.12 -14.86
CA ALA A 5 -5.03 -6.54 -14.85
C ALA A 5 -4.81 -7.07 -13.43
N CYS A 6 -4.16 -6.27 -12.58
CA CYS A 6 -3.99 -6.58 -11.15
C CYS A 6 -5.33 -6.59 -10.40
N LEU A 7 -6.23 -5.63 -10.68
CA LEU A 7 -7.57 -5.60 -10.12
C LEU A 7 -8.37 -6.86 -10.49
N ILE A 8 -8.42 -7.21 -11.78
CA ILE A 8 -9.20 -8.37 -12.25
C ILE A 8 -8.64 -9.66 -11.64
N SER A 9 -7.33 -9.85 -11.68
CA SER A 9 -6.67 -11.05 -11.14
C SER A 9 -6.80 -11.13 -9.62
N GLY A 10 -6.61 -10.01 -8.91
CA GLY A 10 -6.75 -9.90 -7.47
C GLY A 10 -8.19 -10.14 -7.02
N ALA A 11 -9.18 -9.52 -7.67
CA ALA A 11 -10.60 -9.73 -7.38
C ALA A 11 -11.02 -11.18 -7.64
N GLY A 12 -10.59 -11.77 -8.76
CA GLY A 12 -10.82 -13.18 -9.06
C GLY A 12 -10.26 -14.11 -7.99
N ALA A 13 -9.00 -13.89 -7.58
CA ALA A 13 -8.38 -14.62 -6.47
C ALA A 13 -9.15 -14.43 -5.14
N GLY A 14 -9.67 -13.23 -4.88
CA GLY A 14 -10.48 -12.93 -3.70
C GLY A 14 -11.82 -13.67 -3.69
N LEU A 15 -12.53 -13.67 -4.82
CA LEU A 15 -13.77 -14.43 -5.01
C LEU A 15 -13.54 -15.94 -4.82
N PHE A 16 -12.44 -16.46 -5.35
CA PHE A 16 -12.06 -17.86 -5.13
C PHE A 16 -11.83 -18.17 -3.64
N ARG A 17 -11.18 -17.27 -2.89
CA ARG A 17 -11.02 -17.42 -1.43
C ARG A 17 -12.34 -17.40 -0.67
N LEU A 18 -13.38 -16.76 -1.22
CA LEU A 18 -14.74 -16.76 -0.66
C LEU A 18 -15.53 -18.03 -1.02
N GLY A 19 -14.93 -18.98 -1.73
CA GLY A 19 -15.58 -20.22 -2.17
C GLY A 19 -16.34 -20.08 -3.48
N TRP A 20 -16.27 -18.93 -4.16
CA TRP A 20 -16.88 -18.78 -5.48
C TRP A 20 -15.95 -19.33 -6.57
N PRO A 21 -16.37 -20.32 -7.37
CA PRO A 21 -15.51 -21.00 -8.34
C PRO A 21 -15.30 -20.13 -9.59
N VAL A 22 -14.46 -19.10 -9.48
CA VAL A 22 -13.99 -18.31 -10.63
C VAL A 22 -12.82 -19.04 -11.30
N PRO A 23 -12.76 -19.13 -12.64
CA PRO A 23 -11.57 -19.62 -13.33
C PRO A 23 -10.38 -18.71 -13.05
N LEU A 24 -9.28 -19.30 -12.56
CA LEU A 24 -8.03 -18.59 -12.27
C LEU A 24 -6.98 -18.93 -13.32
N LEU A 25 -6.13 -17.96 -13.64
CA LEU A 25 -4.96 -18.18 -14.50
C LEU A 25 -3.95 -19.15 -13.86
N SER A 26 -3.88 -19.18 -12.52
CA SER A 26 -3.06 -20.10 -11.74
C SER A 26 -3.60 -20.20 -10.31
N ALA A 27 -3.50 -21.40 -9.71
CA ALA A 27 -3.89 -21.63 -8.32
C ALA A 27 -3.03 -20.80 -7.33
N GLN A 28 -1.81 -20.43 -7.71
CA GLN A 28 -0.92 -19.61 -6.86
C GLN A 28 -1.48 -18.20 -6.64
N LEU A 29 -2.31 -17.69 -7.56
CA LEU A 29 -2.89 -16.35 -7.45
C LEU A 29 -3.80 -16.20 -6.22
N VAL A 30 -4.39 -17.31 -5.74
CA VAL A 30 -5.20 -17.33 -4.51
C VAL A 30 -4.39 -16.82 -3.31
N ALA A 31 -3.15 -17.29 -3.18
CA ALA A 31 -2.24 -16.85 -2.11
C ALA A 31 -1.70 -15.43 -2.33
N LEU A 32 -1.71 -14.96 -3.58
CA LEU A 32 -1.16 -13.67 -4.00
C LEU A 32 -2.21 -12.56 -4.13
N HIS A 33 -3.46 -12.81 -3.71
CA HIS A 33 -4.53 -11.79 -3.69
C HIS A 33 -4.09 -10.48 -3.03
N GLY A 34 -3.48 -10.55 -1.83
CA GLY A 34 -3.04 -9.36 -1.08
C GLY A 34 -2.02 -8.51 -1.84
N PRO A 35 -0.87 -9.08 -2.27
CA PRO A 35 0.10 -8.38 -3.10
C PRO A 35 -0.49 -7.79 -4.39
N LEU A 36 -1.38 -8.52 -5.07
CA LEU A 36 -2.03 -8.06 -6.31
C LEU A 36 -2.95 -6.87 -6.07
N MET A 37 -3.80 -6.94 -5.05
CA MET A 37 -4.75 -5.87 -4.72
C MET A 37 -4.03 -4.64 -4.17
N VAL A 38 -3.18 -4.81 -3.16
CA VAL A 38 -2.59 -3.66 -2.47
C VAL A 38 -1.43 -3.09 -3.26
N SER A 39 -0.44 -3.91 -3.64
CA SER A 39 0.76 -3.40 -4.31
C SER A 39 0.58 -3.30 -5.83
N GLY A 40 -0.08 -4.27 -6.47
CA GLY A 40 -0.30 -4.24 -7.92
C GLY A 40 -1.34 -3.20 -8.37
N PHE A 41 -2.50 -3.16 -7.71
CA PHE A 41 -3.61 -2.27 -8.08
C PHE A 41 -3.62 -0.95 -7.31
N PHE A 42 -3.95 -0.97 -6.01
CA PHE A 42 -4.11 0.26 -5.23
C PHE A 42 -2.82 1.09 -5.18
N GLY A 43 -1.67 0.45 -4.97
CA GLY A 43 -0.35 1.08 -4.98
C GLY A 43 -0.07 1.80 -6.31
N THR A 44 -0.45 1.20 -7.45
CA THR A 44 -0.34 1.83 -8.76
C THR A 44 -1.23 3.06 -8.87
N VAL A 45 -2.51 2.97 -8.52
CA VAL A 45 -3.46 4.08 -8.69
C VAL A 45 -3.13 5.23 -7.75
N ILE A 46 -2.90 4.94 -6.46
CA ILE A 46 -2.54 5.94 -5.44
C ILE A 46 -1.21 6.63 -5.80
N ALA A 47 -0.22 5.87 -6.27
CA ALA A 47 1.06 6.46 -6.69
C ALA A 47 0.92 7.31 -7.96
N LEU A 48 0.03 6.93 -8.88
CA LEU A 48 -0.26 7.71 -10.08
C LEU A 48 -0.95 9.04 -9.74
N GLU A 49 -1.98 9.01 -8.89
CA GLU A 49 -2.66 10.20 -8.40
C GLU A 49 -1.64 11.16 -7.74
N ARG A 50 -0.76 10.63 -6.89
CA ARG A 50 0.28 11.43 -6.24
C ARG A 50 1.30 11.98 -7.24
N ALA A 51 1.69 11.21 -8.25
CA ALA A 51 2.61 11.66 -9.29
C ALA A 51 2.02 12.79 -10.14
N VAL A 52 0.74 12.68 -10.51
CA VAL A 52 0.00 13.73 -11.23
C VAL A 52 -0.12 14.98 -10.36
N ALA A 53 -0.53 14.85 -9.09
CA ALA A 53 -0.66 15.97 -8.17
C ALA A 53 0.67 16.70 -7.92
N LEU A 54 1.79 15.95 -7.89
CA LEU A 54 3.12 16.51 -7.71
C LEU A 54 3.68 17.15 -8.99
N GLY A 55 3.23 16.70 -10.17
CA GLY A 55 3.67 17.22 -11.47
C GLY A 55 5.15 16.96 -11.79
N ARG A 56 5.79 15.97 -11.14
CA ARG A 56 7.23 15.67 -11.31
C ARG A 56 7.45 14.33 -11.99
N ARG A 57 8.27 14.32 -13.05
CA ARG A 57 8.54 13.13 -13.89
C ARG A 57 9.05 11.92 -13.10
N TRP A 58 9.90 12.13 -12.11
CA TRP A 58 10.45 11.03 -11.30
C TRP A 58 9.37 10.29 -10.49
N ALA A 59 8.28 10.96 -10.09
CA ALA A 59 7.22 10.36 -9.29
C ALA A 59 6.45 9.29 -10.07
N TYR A 60 6.43 9.37 -11.41
CA TYR A 60 5.82 8.36 -12.28
C TYR A 60 6.58 7.03 -12.30
N LEU A 61 7.82 6.98 -11.80
CA LEU A 61 8.53 5.72 -11.60
C LEU A 61 7.84 4.85 -10.54
N GLY A 62 7.11 5.46 -9.60
CA GLY A 62 6.33 4.77 -8.56
C GLY A 62 5.23 3.87 -9.14
N PRO A 63 4.20 4.43 -9.81
CA PRO A 63 3.14 3.65 -10.42
C PRO A 63 3.66 2.70 -11.52
N LEU A 64 4.72 3.08 -12.25
CA LEU A 64 5.35 2.19 -13.23
C LEU A 64 5.94 0.94 -12.55
N SER A 65 6.73 1.12 -11.50
CA SER A 65 7.34 -0.01 -10.77
C SER A 65 6.28 -0.89 -10.10
N SER A 66 5.27 -0.26 -9.50
CA SER A 66 4.14 -0.95 -8.85
C SER A 66 3.35 -1.81 -9.83
N SER A 67 3.02 -1.24 -11.00
CA SER A 67 2.25 -1.95 -12.02
C SER A 67 3.05 -3.06 -12.70
N LEU A 68 4.33 -2.82 -13.00
CA LEU A 68 5.22 -3.86 -13.53
C LEU A 68 5.41 -5.01 -12.52
N GLY A 69 5.58 -4.71 -11.23
CA GLY A 69 5.66 -5.72 -10.17
C GLY A 69 4.37 -6.55 -10.05
N GLY A 70 3.21 -5.90 -10.18
CA GLY A 70 1.91 -6.57 -10.20
C GLY A 70 1.71 -7.49 -11.42
N LEU A 71 2.16 -7.08 -12.61
CA LEU A 71 2.13 -7.96 -13.79
C LEU A 71 3.12 -9.11 -13.67
N ALA A 72 4.30 -8.85 -13.13
CA ALA A 72 5.30 -9.88 -12.88
C ALA A 72 4.77 -10.96 -11.90
N LEU A 73 3.93 -10.59 -10.92
CA LEU A 73 3.19 -11.54 -10.09
C LEU A 73 2.25 -12.42 -10.92
N ILE A 74 1.45 -11.81 -11.80
CA ILE A 74 0.51 -12.55 -12.65
C ILE A 74 1.25 -13.51 -13.59
N ALA A 75 2.37 -13.06 -14.15
CA ALA A 75 3.21 -13.82 -15.07
C ALA A 75 4.05 -14.92 -14.39
N GLY A 76 4.03 -15.03 -13.06
CA GLY A 76 4.81 -16.04 -12.32
C GLY A 76 6.33 -15.79 -12.37
N VAL A 77 6.76 -14.54 -12.50
CA VAL A 77 8.18 -14.15 -12.46
C VAL A 77 8.77 -14.46 -11.07
N ALA A 78 10.09 -14.66 -11.01
CA ALA A 78 10.81 -14.93 -9.78
C ALA A 78 10.42 -13.97 -8.63
N PRO A 79 10.12 -14.48 -7.41
CA PRO A 79 9.60 -13.68 -6.31
C PRO A 79 10.45 -12.45 -5.95
N VAL A 80 11.78 -12.60 -5.98
CA VAL A 80 12.71 -11.51 -5.63
C VAL A 80 12.57 -10.32 -6.59
N ALA A 81 12.44 -10.57 -7.90
CA ALA A 81 12.30 -9.50 -8.88
C ALA A 81 10.98 -8.73 -8.69
N VAL A 82 9.89 -9.45 -8.40
CA VAL A 82 8.59 -8.87 -8.04
C VAL A 82 8.72 -8.00 -6.79
N GLN A 83 9.27 -8.56 -5.72
CA GLN A 83 9.38 -7.88 -4.43
C GLN A 83 10.24 -6.61 -4.54
N LEU A 84 11.32 -6.64 -5.32
CA LEU A 84 12.15 -5.46 -5.60
C LEU A 84 11.37 -4.37 -6.35
N LEU A 85 10.62 -4.72 -7.39
CA LEU A 85 9.80 -3.76 -8.14
C LEU A 85 8.74 -3.10 -7.25
N LEU A 86 8.06 -3.88 -6.42
CA LEU A 86 7.04 -3.37 -5.52
C LEU A 86 7.63 -2.53 -4.38
N ALA A 87 8.78 -2.94 -3.83
CA ALA A 87 9.53 -2.16 -2.85
C ALA A 87 9.97 -0.80 -3.44
N LEU A 88 10.52 -0.81 -4.67
CA LEU A 88 10.88 0.41 -5.40
C LEU A 88 9.67 1.33 -5.60
N GLY A 89 8.54 0.78 -6.07
CA GLY A 89 7.29 1.52 -6.24
C GLY A 89 6.85 2.22 -4.94
N SER A 90 6.87 1.49 -3.83
CA SER A 90 6.53 2.04 -2.52
C SER A 90 7.52 3.05 -1.96
N LEU A 91 8.82 2.89 -2.24
CA LEU A 91 9.85 3.84 -1.85
C LEU A 91 9.68 5.17 -2.59
N ILE A 92 9.35 5.11 -3.89
CA ILE A 92 9.09 6.31 -4.70
C ILE A 92 7.82 7.02 -4.23
N LEU A 93 6.75 6.28 -3.90
CA LEU A 93 5.56 6.89 -3.31
C LEU A 93 5.88 7.55 -1.96
N LEU A 94 6.65 6.88 -1.10
CA LEU A 94 7.09 7.45 0.18
C LEU A 94 7.88 8.75 -0.05
N ALA A 95 8.85 8.75 -0.96
CA ALA A 95 9.62 9.95 -1.30
C ALA A 95 8.71 11.07 -1.82
N ALA A 96 7.71 10.76 -2.64
CA ALA A 96 6.75 11.74 -3.15
C ALA A 96 5.87 12.31 -2.04
N SER A 97 5.33 11.47 -1.16
CA SER A 97 4.51 11.90 -0.03
C SER A 97 5.29 12.72 0.99
N VAL A 98 6.54 12.33 1.26
CA VAL A 98 7.46 13.10 2.10
C VAL A 98 7.74 14.45 1.46
N HIS A 99 8.07 14.50 0.16
CA HIS A 99 8.29 15.76 -0.56
C HIS A 99 7.08 16.71 -0.48
N VAL A 100 5.86 16.18 -0.58
CA VAL A 100 4.62 16.97 -0.37
C VAL A 100 4.51 17.47 1.06
N PHE A 101 4.74 16.62 2.06
CA PHE A 101 4.71 17.00 3.48
C PHE A 101 5.74 18.11 3.82
N TRP A 102 6.93 18.06 3.23
CA TRP A 102 7.92 19.13 3.41
C TRP A 102 7.47 20.47 2.83
N ARG A 103 6.72 20.46 1.73
CA ARG A 103 6.18 21.69 1.11
C ARG A 103 4.97 22.24 1.86
N GLN A 104 4.12 21.37 2.39
CA GLN A 104 2.93 21.75 3.13
C GLN A 104 2.82 20.88 4.37
N ARG A 105 3.22 21.42 5.52
CA ARG A 105 3.12 20.70 6.80
C ARG A 105 1.70 20.77 7.33
N ALA A 106 0.92 19.74 7.02
CA ALA A 106 -0.44 19.57 7.53
C ALA A 106 -0.69 18.12 8.00
N MET A 107 -1.67 17.93 8.89
CA MET A 107 -2.00 16.61 9.43
C MET A 107 -2.33 15.58 8.34
N PHE A 108 -3.06 15.97 7.29
CA PHE A 108 -3.39 15.06 6.18
C PHE A 108 -2.13 14.65 5.39
N THR A 109 -1.25 15.61 5.05
CA THR A 109 0.01 15.31 4.35
C THR A 109 0.95 14.41 5.17
N PHE A 110 1.00 14.60 6.50
CA PHE A 110 1.75 13.73 7.39
C PHE A 110 1.15 12.32 7.42
N THR A 111 -0.18 12.22 7.54
CA THR A 111 -0.89 10.94 7.55
C THR A 111 -0.67 10.17 6.24
N LEU A 112 -0.67 10.84 5.10
CA LEU A 112 -0.40 10.24 3.79
C LEU A 112 1.07 9.80 3.64
N ALA A 113 2.02 10.56 4.18
CA ALA A 113 3.42 10.13 4.25
C ALA A 113 3.60 8.90 5.14
N LEU A 114 2.92 8.85 6.28
CA LEU A 114 2.91 7.70 7.19
C LEU A 114 2.25 6.47 6.53
N ALA A 115 1.18 6.66 5.77
CA ALA A 115 0.54 5.61 4.98
C ALA A 115 1.54 4.99 3.99
N ALA A 116 2.23 5.83 3.21
CA ALA A 116 3.25 5.39 2.26
C ALA A 116 4.43 4.70 2.97
N ALA A 117 4.79 5.15 4.18
CA ALA A 117 5.80 4.49 5.00
C ALA A 117 5.37 3.09 5.43
N CYS A 118 4.10 2.90 5.79
CA CYS A 118 3.55 1.58 6.10
C CYS A 118 3.62 0.64 4.89
N TRP A 119 3.27 1.12 3.70
CA TRP A 119 3.37 0.32 2.47
C TRP A 119 4.82 -0.07 2.17
N CYS A 120 5.75 0.89 2.25
CA CYS A 120 7.17 0.66 2.03
C CYS A 120 7.74 -0.34 3.04
N ALA A 121 7.41 -0.19 4.32
CA ALA A 121 7.81 -1.14 5.36
C ALA A 121 7.27 -2.54 5.05
N GLY A 122 5.99 -2.69 4.72
CA GLY A 122 5.39 -3.98 4.34
C GLY A 122 6.09 -4.65 3.15
N ASN A 123 6.43 -3.90 2.10
CA ASN A 123 7.14 -4.45 0.94
C ASN A 123 8.60 -4.82 1.25
N LEU A 124 9.31 -4.01 2.05
CA LEU A 124 10.69 -4.33 2.47
C LEU A 124 10.73 -5.55 3.40
N LEU A 125 9.74 -5.66 4.29
CA LEU A 125 9.53 -6.80 5.17
C LEU A 125 9.26 -8.10 4.38
N TRP A 126 8.45 -8.01 3.33
CA TRP A 126 8.20 -9.13 2.42
C TRP A 126 9.45 -9.51 1.61
N LEU A 127 10.18 -8.52 1.08
CA LEU A 127 11.46 -8.71 0.42
C LEU A 127 12.51 -9.34 1.36
N GLY A 128 12.45 -9.01 2.65
CA GLY A 128 13.25 -9.60 3.71
C GLY A 128 12.85 -11.03 4.11
N GLY A 129 11.92 -11.66 3.39
CA GLY A 129 11.54 -13.07 3.55
C GLY A 129 10.36 -13.32 4.48
N MET A 130 9.72 -12.29 5.04
CA MET A 130 8.51 -12.53 5.84
C MET A 130 7.34 -12.99 4.97
N SER A 131 6.47 -13.82 5.55
CA SER A 131 5.30 -14.35 4.86
C SER A 131 4.29 -13.25 4.50
N VAL A 132 3.46 -13.51 3.48
CA VAL A 132 2.39 -12.59 3.05
C VAL A 132 1.45 -12.26 4.21
N SER A 133 1.08 -13.24 5.05
CA SER A 133 0.21 -13.03 6.20
C SER A 133 0.81 -12.07 7.24
N ALA A 134 2.12 -12.11 7.45
CA ALA A 134 2.82 -11.22 8.39
C ALA A 134 2.88 -9.76 7.90
N VAL A 135 2.88 -9.53 6.59
CA VAL A 135 2.97 -8.18 6.00
C VAL A 135 1.62 -7.54 5.70
N VAL A 136 0.54 -8.34 5.62
CA VAL A 136 -0.83 -7.84 5.40
C VAL A 136 -1.24 -6.71 6.34
N PRO A 137 -0.92 -6.72 7.65
CA PRO A 137 -1.25 -5.60 8.53
C PRO A 137 -0.65 -4.26 8.06
N TRP A 138 0.61 -4.26 7.58
CA TRP A 138 1.29 -3.07 7.07
C TRP A 138 0.61 -2.52 5.80
N TRP A 139 0.21 -3.43 4.91
CA TRP A 139 -0.55 -3.11 3.70
C TRP A 139 -1.96 -2.61 4.01
N GLY A 140 -2.63 -3.18 5.02
CA GLY A 140 -3.89 -2.68 5.53
C GLY A 140 -3.75 -1.28 6.13
N GLY A 141 -2.70 -1.05 6.93
CA GLY A 141 -2.37 0.25 7.50
C GLY A 141 -2.15 1.31 6.42
N PHE A 142 -1.48 0.98 5.32
CA PHE A 142 -1.36 1.86 4.16
C PHE A 142 -2.72 2.30 3.62
N LEU A 143 -3.65 1.38 3.36
CA LEU A 143 -4.97 1.74 2.82
C LEU A 143 -5.81 2.55 3.83
N VAL A 144 -5.84 2.11 5.10
CA VAL A 144 -6.59 2.79 6.17
C VAL A 144 -6.09 4.21 6.37
N LEU A 145 -4.77 4.41 6.48
CA LEU A 145 -4.18 5.73 6.67
C LEU A 145 -4.31 6.60 5.41
N THR A 146 -4.28 6.01 4.22
CA THR A 146 -4.56 6.77 2.99
C THR A 146 -6.00 7.29 3.00
N ILE A 147 -6.98 6.44 3.27
CA ILE A 147 -8.39 6.86 3.37
C ILE A 147 -8.57 7.94 4.44
N ALA A 148 -7.96 7.76 5.61
CA ALA A 148 -8.03 8.75 6.69
C ALA A 148 -7.36 10.08 6.30
N GLY A 149 -6.19 10.03 5.67
CA GLY A 149 -5.46 11.20 5.16
C GLY A 149 -6.27 11.98 4.14
N GLU A 150 -6.82 11.32 3.13
CA GLU A 150 -7.68 11.94 2.11
C GLU A 150 -8.96 12.54 2.73
N ARG A 151 -9.58 11.85 3.71
CA ARG A 151 -10.72 12.40 4.46
C ARG A 151 -10.36 13.67 5.24
N LEU A 152 -9.19 13.69 5.88
CA LEU A 152 -8.68 14.88 6.57
C LEU A 152 -8.40 16.03 5.59
N GLU A 153 -7.94 15.73 4.37
CA GLU A 153 -7.76 16.73 3.33
C GLU A 153 -9.09 17.37 2.91
N LEU A 154 -10.14 16.57 2.73
CA LEU A 154 -11.49 17.07 2.40
C LEU A 154 -12.11 17.90 3.53
N SER A 155 -11.90 17.50 4.78
CA SER A 155 -12.41 18.20 5.96
C SER A 155 -11.63 19.47 6.31
N ARG A 156 -10.63 19.88 5.53
CA ARG A 156 -9.83 21.09 5.83
C ARG A 156 -10.65 22.37 5.92
N PHE A 157 -11.80 22.43 5.26
CA PHE A 157 -12.71 23.58 5.29
C PHE A 157 -13.63 23.60 6.52
N LEU A 158 -13.73 22.49 7.25
CA LEU A 158 -14.46 22.36 8.52
C LEU A 158 -13.54 21.64 9.52
N PRO A 159 -12.51 22.33 10.05
CA PRO A 159 -11.42 21.69 10.75
C PRO A 159 -11.93 20.93 11.99
N PRO A 160 -11.51 19.67 12.17
CA PRO A 160 -11.95 18.85 13.29
C PRO A 160 -11.47 19.42 14.62
N SER A 161 -12.27 19.21 15.67
CA SER A 161 -11.97 19.71 17.01
C SER A 161 -10.62 19.18 17.53
N PRO A 162 -9.93 19.91 18.43
CA PRO A 162 -8.65 19.46 18.99
C PRO A 162 -8.73 18.10 19.72
N ALA A 163 -9.90 17.76 20.26
CA ALA A 163 -10.14 16.45 20.88
C ALA A 163 -10.17 15.33 19.83
N ALA A 164 -10.85 15.55 18.70
CA ALA A 164 -10.89 14.61 17.59
C ALA A 164 -9.49 14.37 16.99
N GLN A 165 -8.68 15.43 16.86
CA GLN A 165 -7.29 15.30 16.38
C GLN A 165 -6.42 14.46 17.33
N ARG A 166 -6.55 14.66 18.65
CA ARG A 166 -5.84 13.86 19.66
C ARG A 166 -6.27 12.40 19.64
N LEU A 167 -7.57 12.14 19.54
CA LEU A 167 -8.10 10.78 19.43
C LEU A 167 -7.61 10.10 18.15
N PHE A 168 -7.62 10.80 17.02
CA PHE A 168 -7.07 10.30 15.77
C PHE A 168 -5.59 9.93 15.91
N ALA A 169 -4.77 10.81 16.48
CA ALA A 169 -3.36 10.52 16.73
C ALA A 169 -3.16 9.28 17.62
N LEU A 170 -3.98 9.13 18.67
CA LEU A 170 -3.95 7.95 19.54
C LEU A 170 -4.29 6.66 18.75
N ILE A 171 -5.33 6.68 17.92
CA ILE A 171 -5.72 5.54 17.07
C ILE A 171 -4.58 5.17 16.13
N VAL A 172 -3.94 6.16 15.50
CA VAL A 172 -2.79 5.93 14.61
C VAL A 172 -1.64 5.28 15.37
N VAL A 173 -1.30 5.77 16.56
CA VAL A 173 -0.24 5.19 17.41
C VAL A 173 -0.57 3.74 17.77
N LEU A 174 -1.79 3.47 18.23
CA LEU A 174 -2.23 2.11 18.58
C LEU A 174 -2.16 1.16 17.38
N LEU A 175 -2.58 1.63 16.20
CA LEU A 175 -2.49 0.87 14.95
C LEU A 175 -1.03 0.55 14.59
N LEU A 176 -0.13 1.53 14.65
CA LEU A 176 1.31 1.33 14.41
C LEU A 176 1.91 0.32 15.40
N VAL A 177 1.62 0.46 16.69
CA VAL A 177 2.09 -0.46 17.74
C VAL A 177 1.58 -1.89 17.46
N GLY A 178 0.31 -2.04 17.10
CA GLY A 178 -0.28 -3.32 16.74
C GLY A 178 0.40 -3.98 15.53
N MET A 179 0.71 -3.21 14.49
CA MET A 179 1.42 -3.71 13.31
C MET A 179 2.86 -4.14 13.63
N ILE A 180 3.58 -3.36 14.44
CA ILE A 180 4.93 -3.70 14.89
C ILE A 180 4.91 -4.97 15.75
N TRP A 181 3.96 -5.07 16.68
CA TRP A 181 3.77 -6.24 17.52
C TRP A 181 3.49 -7.48 16.67
N SER A 182 2.53 -7.39 15.74
CA SER A 182 2.18 -8.49 14.83
C SER A 182 3.39 -8.97 14.02
N ALA A 183 4.18 -8.05 13.47
CA ALA A 183 5.37 -8.41 12.69
C ALA A 183 6.46 -9.09 13.54
N ARG A 184 6.61 -8.72 14.82
CA ARG A 184 7.55 -9.38 15.74
C ARG A 184 7.11 -10.81 16.05
N VAL A 185 5.83 -11.00 16.39
CA VAL A 185 5.28 -12.32 16.72
C VAL A 185 5.41 -13.28 15.53
N SER A 186 5.13 -12.80 14.31
CA SER A 186 5.28 -13.61 13.09
C SER A 186 6.73 -13.93 12.72
N ARG A 187 7.72 -13.23 13.30
CA ARG A 187 9.15 -13.50 13.06
C ARG A 187 9.73 -14.51 14.06
N SER A 188 9.06 -14.71 15.20
CA SER A 188 9.48 -15.63 16.27
C SER A 188 8.88 -17.04 16.19
N GLY A 189 7.93 -17.27 15.28
CA GLY A 189 7.33 -18.58 15.01
C GLY A 189 7.77 -19.10 13.65
#